data_AF-B0TKQ8-F1
#
_entry.id   AF-B0TKQ8-F1
#
_cell.length_a   1.000
_cell.length_b   1.000
_cell.length_c   1.000
_cell.angle_alpha   90.00
_cell.angle_beta   90.00
_cell.angle_gamma   90.00
#
_symmetry.space_group_name_H-M   'P 1'
#
loop_
_entity.id
_entity.type
_entity.pdbx_description
1 polymer ?
#
loop_
_entity_poly.entity_id
_entity_poly.type
_entity_poly.pdbx_seq_one_letter_code
_entity_poly.pdbx_strand_id
1 'polypeptide(L)'
;MTKKTFGFSLIELVVVLVILGVLSVIVIPRFINLHRDAKIATLKATKGSIESAFDMFSVKVDLPRSNLTRCSANLQNTLNCIVINGIEIAYTKSDKYPVFNPYRDSINQLWTIMNIDVNNDVGGPYNGKLNYEDDYDGVATTNGFWIFPSIDGGYTDIDGYKCKIHYRPYGHTHNSTNRSEVVLEIEDC
;
A
#
# COMPACT_ATOMS: atom_id res chain seq x y z
N MET A 1 56.47 28.67 -24.01
CA MET A 1 55.97 27.33 -24.42
C MET A 1 54.46 27.40 -24.59
N THR A 2 53.98 27.47 -25.83
CA THR A 2 52.55 27.47 -26.15
C THR A 2 52.04 26.02 -26.14
N LYS A 3 51.16 25.70 -25.20
CA LYS A 3 50.47 24.41 -25.14
C LYS A 3 49.65 24.22 -26.42
N LYS A 4 49.96 23.21 -27.23
CA LYS A 4 49.07 22.73 -28.30
C LYS A 4 47.85 22.09 -27.65
N THR A 5 46.66 22.64 -27.91
CA THR A 5 45.40 21.98 -27.61
C THR A 5 45.17 20.89 -28.67
N PHE A 6 45.27 19.63 -28.27
CA PHE A 6 44.82 18.52 -29.10
C PHE A 6 43.29 18.54 -29.11
N GLY A 7 42.69 18.80 -30.28
CA GLY A 7 41.26 18.71 -30.48
C GLY A 7 40.80 17.25 -30.57
N PHE A 8 39.57 16.98 -30.13
CA PHE A 8 38.93 15.67 -30.24
C PHE A 8 38.70 15.32 -31.72
N SER A 9 38.94 14.08 -32.13
CA SER A 9 38.68 13.66 -33.52
C SER A 9 37.20 13.38 -33.76
N LEU A 10 36.70 13.66 -34.97
CA LEU A 10 35.32 13.39 -35.33
C LEU A 10 35.01 11.88 -35.25
N ILE A 11 35.97 11.03 -35.59
CA ILE A 11 35.81 9.57 -35.47
C ILE A 11 35.71 9.12 -34.01
N GLU A 12 36.43 9.79 -33.11
CA GLU A 12 36.42 9.51 -31.67
C GLU A 12 35.03 9.77 -31.09
N LEU A 13 34.39 10.88 -31.50
CA LEU A 13 33.02 11.19 -31.10
C LEU A 13 32.02 10.16 -31.64
N VAL A 14 32.16 9.76 -32.90
CA VAL A 14 31.25 8.79 -33.54
C VAL A 14 31.36 7.42 -32.88
N VAL A 15 32.58 6.93 -32.62
CA VAL A 15 32.79 5.63 -31.97
C VAL A 15 32.17 5.61 -30.55
N VAL A 16 32.30 6.70 -29.79
CA VAL A 16 31.68 6.82 -28.46
C VAL A 16 30.15 6.75 -28.54
N LEU A 17 29.54 7.46 -29.48
CA LEU A 17 28.08 7.43 -29.66
C LEU A 17 27.58 6.03 -30.06
N VAL A 18 28.31 5.32 -30.93
CA VAL A 18 27.97 3.94 -31.32
C VAL A 18 28.05 3.01 -30.12
N ILE A 19 29.11 3.10 -29.31
CA ILE A 19 29.27 2.27 -28.10
C ILE A 19 28.13 2.56 -27.11
N LEU A 20 27.82 3.83 -26.83
CA LEU A 20 26.70 4.21 -25.95
C LEU A 20 25.35 3.73 -26.48
N GLY A 21 25.16 3.76 -27.80
CA GLY A 21 23.95 3.23 -28.46
C GLY A 21 23.75 1.74 -28.21
N VAL A 22 24.80 0.93 -28.43
CA VAL A 22 24.73 -0.53 -28.24
C VAL A 22 24.51 -0.89 -26.76
N LEU A 23 25.22 -0.22 -25.84
CA LEU A 23 25.05 -0.45 -24.40
C LEU A 23 23.63 -0.11 -23.93
N SER A 24 23.04 0.97 -24.44
CA SER A 24 21.70 1.42 -24.03
C SER A 24 20.62 0.38 -24.37
N VAL A 25 20.68 -0.21 -25.56
CA VAL A 25 19.69 -1.22 -26.01
C VAL A 25 19.66 -2.45 -25.10
N ILE A 26 20.80 -2.87 -24.55
CA ILE A 26 20.89 -4.04 -23.66
C ILE A 26 20.40 -3.71 -22.24
N VAL A 27 20.67 -2.49 -21.76
CA VAL A 27 20.38 -2.08 -20.37
C VAL A 27 18.91 -1.74 -20.13
N ILE A 28 18.24 -1.06 -21.07
CA ILE A 28 16.85 -0.60 -20.93
C ILE A 28 15.86 -1.71 -20.49
N PRO A 29 15.77 -2.88 -21.15
CA PRO A 29 14.78 -3.89 -20.76
C PRO A 29 15.03 -4.47 -19.38
N ARG A 30 16.30 -4.58 -18.95
CA ARG A 30 16.64 -5.02 -17.59
C ARG A 30 16.24 -4.00 -16.54
N PHE A 31 16.45 -2.72 -16.84
CA PHE A 31 16.10 -1.62 -15.93
C PHE A 31 14.60 -1.59 -15.64
N ILE A 32 13.75 -1.73 -16.66
CA ILE A 32 12.28 -1.78 -16.51
C ILE A 32 11.84 -2.93 -15.59
N ASN A 33 12.38 -4.14 -15.82
CA ASN A 33 12.05 -5.30 -14.99
C ASN A 33 12.46 -5.12 -13.53
N LEU A 34 13.62 -4.51 -13.26
CA LEU A 34 14.07 -4.23 -11.90
C LEU A 34 13.14 -3.28 -11.14
N HIS A 35 12.61 -2.26 -11.82
CA HIS A 35 11.63 -1.35 -11.21
C HIS A 35 10.33 -2.07 -10.81
N ARG A 36 9.78 -2.89 -11.72
CA ARG A 36 8.61 -3.71 -11.42
C ARG A 36 8.87 -4.65 -10.24
N ASP A 37 9.96 -5.40 -10.29
CA ASP A 37 10.28 -6.37 -9.25
C ASP A 37 10.50 -5.68 -7.89
N ALA A 38 11.05 -4.46 -7.88
CA ALA A 38 11.18 -3.65 -6.66
C ALA A 38 9.82 -3.20 -6.10
N LYS A 39 8.86 -2.79 -6.94
CA LYS A 39 7.48 -2.48 -6.51
C LYS A 39 6.82 -3.72 -5.89
N ILE A 40 6.88 -4.86 -6.59
CA ILE A 40 6.29 -6.12 -6.12
C ILE A 40 6.94 -6.57 -4.80
N ALA A 41 8.26 -6.46 -4.67
CA ALA A 41 8.97 -6.80 -3.43
C ALA A 41 8.53 -5.91 -2.26
N THR A 42 8.37 -4.62 -2.50
CA THR A 42 7.88 -3.65 -1.50
C THR A 42 6.45 -4.02 -1.07
N LEU A 43 5.54 -4.27 -2.02
CA LEU A 43 4.17 -4.67 -1.70
C LEU A 43 4.11 -6.01 -0.95
N LYS A 44 4.94 -6.99 -1.30
CA LYS A 44 5.01 -8.27 -0.55
C LYS A 44 5.49 -8.07 0.89
N ALA A 45 6.52 -7.25 1.08
CA ALA A 45 7.03 -6.93 2.42
C ALA A 45 5.99 -6.18 3.26
N THR A 46 5.32 -5.21 2.64
CA THR A 46 4.22 -4.46 3.26
C THR A 46 3.07 -5.39 3.63
N LYS A 47 2.62 -6.26 2.72
CA LYS A 47 1.57 -7.25 2.98
C LYS A 47 1.90 -8.11 4.19
N GLY A 48 3.11 -8.69 4.24
CA GLY A 48 3.52 -9.51 5.39
C GLY A 48 3.53 -8.73 6.71
N SER A 49 3.86 -7.43 6.66
CA SER A 49 3.81 -6.54 7.83
C SER A 49 2.37 -6.28 8.28
N ILE A 50 1.44 -6.10 7.35
CA ILE A 50 0.00 -5.93 7.62
C ILE A 50 -0.55 -7.21 8.26
N GLU A 51 -0.35 -8.37 7.64
CA GLU A 51 -0.83 -9.65 8.15
C GLU A 51 -0.31 -9.91 9.57
N SER A 52 0.99 -9.70 9.80
CA SER A 52 1.58 -9.87 11.14
C SER A 52 1.02 -8.89 12.17
N ALA A 53 0.79 -7.63 11.80
CA ALA A 53 0.21 -6.64 12.70
C ALA A 53 -1.25 -6.98 13.04
N PHE A 54 -2.01 -7.50 12.08
CA PHE A 54 -3.42 -7.85 12.28
C PHE A 54 -3.59 -9.12 13.11
N ASP A 55 -2.71 -10.10 12.93
CA ASP A 55 -2.63 -11.26 13.82
C ASP A 55 -2.32 -10.84 15.27
N MET A 56 -1.33 -9.96 15.46
CA MET A 56 -0.99 -9.44 16.78
C MET A 56 -2.15 -8.62 17.39
N PHE A 57 -2.85 -7.85 16.58
CA PHE A 57 -4.03 -7.10 17.00
C PHE A 57 -5.16 -8.05 17.44
N SER A 58 -5.46 -9.10 16.68
CA SER A 58 -6.46 -10.11 17.02
C SER A 58 -6.16 -10.77 18.37
N VAL A 59 -4.90 -11.16 18.60
CA VAL A 59 -4.45 -11.69 19.90
C VAL A 59 -4.63 -10.66 21.02
N LYS A 60 -4.30 -9.38 20.77
CA LYS A 60 -4.45 -8.31 21.76
C LYS A 60 -5.89 -8.09 22.18
N VAL A 61 -6.84 -8.16 21.23
CA VAL A 61 -8.27 -8.07 21.51
C VAL A 61 -8.73 -9.21 22.42
N ASP A 62 -8.16 -10.41 22.26
CA ASP A 62 -8.49 -11.60 23.04
C ASP A 62 -7.92 -11.66 24.45
N LEU A 63 -7.06 -10.73 24.82
CA LEU A 63 -6.51 -10.70 26.16
C LEU A 63 -7.61 -10.35 27.18
N PRO A 64 -7.72 -11.04 28.33
CA PRO A 64 -8.73 -10.76 29.35
C PRO A 64 -8.67 -9.34 29.95
N ARG A 65 -7.56 -8.62 29.75
CA ARG A 65 -7.33 -7.25 30.23
C ARG A 65 -7.41 -6.21 29.11
N SER A 66 -7.86 -6.59 27.92
CA SER A 66 -8.06 -5.64 26.83
C SER A 66 -9.17 -4.65 27.23
N ASN A 67 -8.95 -3.37 26.96
CA ASN A 67 -9.95 -2.33 27.19
C ASN A 67 -10.96 -2.36 26.04
N LEU A 68 -11.89 -3.32 26.11
CA LEU A 68 -12.95 -3.50 25.13
C LEU A 68 -14.13 -2.61 25.49
N THR A 69 -14.55 -1.82 24.52
CA THR A 69 -15.70 -0.92 24.63
C THR A 69 -16.62 -1.10 23.44
N ARG A 70 -17.82 -0.55 23.53
CA ARG A 70 -18.65 -0.33 22.35
C ARG A 70 -18.05 0.82 21.55
N CYS A 71 -17.93 0.67 20.24
CA CYS A 71 -17.43 1.75 19.40
C CYS A 71 -18.35 2.98 19.54
N SER A 72 -17.78 4.15 19.84
CA SER A 72 -18.54 5.39 20.00
C SER A 72 -18.81 6.08 18.66
N ALA A 73 -18.08 5.73 17.60
CA ALA A 73 -18.24 6.35 16.29
C ALA A 73 -19.62 6.03 15.67
N ASN A 74 -20.25 7.08 15.11
CA ASN A 74 -21.46 6.93 14.30
C ASN A 74 -21.17 5.94 13.16
N LEU A 75 -22.16 5.11 12.81
CA LEU A 75 -22.10 4.02 11.81
C LEU A 75 -21.35 2.74 12.23
N GLN A 76 -20.51 2.76 13.26
CA GLN A 76 -19.85 1.56 13.82
C GLN A 76 -20.33 1.20 15.24
N ASN A 77 -21.34 1.89 15.77
CA ASN A 77 -21.92 1.66 17.09
C ASN A 77 -22.49 0.23 17.30
N THR A 78 -22.54 -0.58 16.23
CA THR A 78 -22.92 -1.99 16.26
C THR A 78 -21.74 -2.96 16.50
N LEU A 79 -20.51 -2.44 16.47
CA LEU A 79 -19.25 -3.17 16.65
C LEU A 79 -18.65 -2.97 18.04
N ASN A 80 -17.74 -3.87 18.40
CA ASN A 80 -16.89 -3.72 19.57
C ASN A 80 -15.55 -3.13 19.12
N CYS A 81 -14.97 -2.31 19.98
CA CYS A 81 -13.72 -1.62 19.75
C CYS A 81 -12.74 -1.91 20.88
N ILE A 82 -11.46 -1.98 20.54
CA ILE A 82 -10.37 -1.86 21.50
C ILE A 82 -9.86 -0.42 21.47
N VAL A 83 -9.49 0.12 22.64
CA VAL A 83 -8.84 1.43 22.73
C VAL A 83 -7.32 1.24 22.80
N ILE A 84 -6.61 1.78 21.82
CA ILE A 84 -5.15 1.78 21.77
C ILE A 84 -4.70 3.23 21.63
N ASN A 85 -3.87 3.72 22.57
CA ASN A 85 -3.38 5.12 22.57
C ASN A 85 -4.51 6.18 22.50
N GLY A 86 -5.69 5.88 23.06
CA GLY A 86 -6.85 6.77 23.00
C GLY A 86 -7.64 6.73 21.69
N ILE A 87 -7.22 5.89 20.72
CA ILE A 87 -7.89 5.68 19.45
C ILE A 87 -8.71 4.38 19.52
N GLU A 88 -9.99 4.48 19.18
CA GLU A 88 -10.88 3.33 19.05
C GLU A 88 -10.64 2.63 17.72
N ILE A 89 -10.43 1.32 17.74
CA ILE A 89 -10.30 0.49 16.55
C ILE A 89 -11.33 -0.63 16.64
N ALA A 90 -12.24 -0.67 15.69
CA ALA A 90 -13.26 -1.71 15.61
C ALA A 90 -12.61 -3.02 15.15
N TYR A 91 -13.26 -4.13 15.45
CA TYR A 91 -12.80 -5.44 14.99
C TYR A 91 -13.95 -6.33 14.53
N THR A 92 -13.64 -7.22 13.60
CA THR A 92 -14.58 -8.20 13.06
C THR A 92 -14.98 -9.21 14.13
N LYS A 93 -16.20 -9.76 14.02
CA LYS A 93 -16.68 -10.77 14.98
C LYS A 93 -16.07 -12.16 14.76
N SER A 94 -15.68 -12.48 13.53
CA SER A 94 -15.21 -13.81 13.12
C SER A 94 -13.77 -14.06 13.57
N ASP A 95 -12.87 -13.19 13.17
CA ASP A 95 -11.41 -13.34 13.28
C ASP A 95 -10.73 -12.21 14.05
N LYS A 96 -11.49 -11.21 14.51
CA LYS A 96 -11.03 -10.10 15.37
C LYS A 96 -9.94 -9.26 14.71
N TYR A 97 -9.93 -9.25 13.39
CA TYR A 97 -9.10 -8.37 12.59
C TYR A 97 -9.67 -6.95 12.62
N PRO A 98 -8.83 -5.92 12.43
CA PRO A 98 -9.26 -4.53 12.57
C PRO A 98 -10.22 -4.11 11.46
N VAL A 99 -11.17 -3.25 11.78
CA VAL A 99 -12.05 -2.57 10.83
C VAL A 99 -11.86 -1.08 11.01
N PHE A 100 -11.55 -0.38 9.91
CA PHE A 100 -11.24 1.04 9.92
C PHE A 100 -12.48 1.87 9.58
N ASN A 101 -12.55 3.08 10.15
CA ASN A 101 -13.66 3.98 9.92
C ASN A 101 -13.26 5.08 8.90
N PRO A 102 -13.76 5.02 7.66
CA PRO A 102 -13.41 5.97 6.60
C PRO A 102 -13.98 7.36 6.85
N TYR A 103 -14.97 7.50 7.74
CA TYR A 103 -15.56 8.79 8.11
C TYR A 103 -14.87 9.47 9.29
N ARG A 104 -13.84 8.85 9.85
CA ARG A 104 -12.95 9.47 10.84
C ARG A 104 -11.58 9.70 10.25
N ASP A 105 -10.64 8.83 10.61
CA ASP A 105 -9.23 8.93 10.26
C ASP A 105 -8.66 7.51 10.30
N SER A 106 -9.07 6.74 9.30
CA SER A 106 -8.73 5.34 9.10
C SER A 106 -7.23 5.12 9.03
N ILE A 107 -6.48 6.06 8.44
CA ILE A 107 -5.02 6.00 8.41
C ILE A 107 -4.41 6.19 9.80
N ASN A 108 -4.92 7.10 10.63
CA ASN A 108 -4.45 7.22 12.02
C ASN A 108 -4.77 5.98 12.85
N GLN A 109 -5.91 5.31 12.59
CA GLN A 109 -6.21 4.01 13.18
C GLN A 109 -5.21 2.93 12.71
N LEU A 110 -4.84 2.90 11.44
CA LEU A 110 -3.83 1.99 10.90
C LEU A 110 -2.45 2.24 11.53
N TRP A 111 -2.02 3.49 11.64
CA TRP A 111 -0.73 3.83 12.26
C TRP A 111 -0.64 3.47 13.75
N THR A 112 -1.79 3.38 14.43
CA THR A 112 -1.86 2.96 15.83
C THR A 112 -1.50 1.48 16.01
N ILE A 113 -1.68 0.65 14.98
CA ILE A 113 -1.40 -0.78 15.02
C ILE A 113 -0.11 -1.16 14.28
N MET A 114 0.34 -0.35 13.32
CA MET A 114 1.56 -0.62 12.57
C MET A 114 2.31 0.63 12.12
N ASN A 115 3.64 0.56 12.13
CA ASN A 115 4.50 1.64 11.69
C ASN A 115 4.78 1.54 10.19
N ILE A 116 3.87 2.06 9.37
CA ILE A 116 4.00 2.07 7.91
C ILE A 116 3.92 3.49 7.34
N ASP A 117 4.83 3.80 6.44
CA ASP A 117 4.88 5.07 5.73
C ASP A 117 4.00 5.00 4.47
N VAL A 118 2.76 5.47 4.58
CA VAL A 118 1.81 5.59 3.47
C VAL A 118 1.25 7.01 3.43
N ASN A 119 0.99 7.52 2.24
CA ASN A 119 0.43 8.86 2.03
C ASN A 119 -1.09 8.76 1.84
N ASN A 120 -1.85 9.57 2.58
CA ASN A 120 -3.30 9.65 2.44
C ASN A 120 -3.70 10.74 1.45
N ASP A 121 -3.47 10.47 0.16
CA ASP A 121 -3.77 11.40 -0.93
C ASP A 121 -5.17 11.08 -1.52
N VAL A 122 -6.23 11.17 -0.70
CA VAL A 122 -7.60 10.90 -1.17
C VAL A 122 -7.97 11.84 -2.33
N GLY A 123 -8.21 11.28 -3.51
CA GLY A 123 -8.48 12.06 -4.73
C GLY A 123 -7.30 12.91 -5.21
N GLY A 124 -6.08 12.61 -4.73
CA GLY A 124 -4.85 13.31 -5.07
C GLY A 124 -4.10 12.68 -6.25
N PRO A 125 -2.90 13.18 -6.59
CA PRO A 125 -2.09 12.65 -7.68
C PRO A 125 -1.39 11.31 -7.35
N TYR A 126 -1.58 10.78 -6.13
CA TYR A 126 -0.99 9.52 -5.64
C TYR A 126 0.53 9.43 -5.84
N ASN A 127 1.24 10.52 -5.54
CA ASN A 127 2.68 10.63 -5.79
C ASN A 127 3.54 9.99 -4.69
N GLY A 128 2.91 9.45 -3.64
CA GLY A 128 3.59 8.77 -2.55
C GLY A 128 4.33 7.51 -3.00
N LYS A 129 5.38 7.14 -2.26
CA LYS A 129 6.06 5.84 -2.45
C LYS A 129 5.10 4.68 -2.22
N LEU A 130 4.29 4.83 -1.17
CA LEU A 130 3.07 4.07 -0.94
C LEU A 130 1.98 5.10 -0.62
N ASN A 131 0.80 4.82 -1.13
CA ASN A 131 -0.43 5.57 -0.96
C ASN A 131 -1.42 4.67 -0.20
N TYR A 132 -2.32 5.31 0.53
CA TYR A 132 -3.41 4.70 1.25
C TYR A 132 -4.72 5.31 0.76
N GLU A 133 -5.72 4.47 0.52
CA GLU A 133 -7.06 4.93 0.23
C GLU A 133 -8.08 3.95 0.83
N ASP A 134 -9.16 4.48 1.37
CA ASP A 134 -10.22 3.67 1.97
C ASP A 134 -11.05 2.96 0.91
N ASP A 135 -11.35 1.68 1.12
CA ASP A 135 -12.32 0.93 0.33
C ASP A 135 -13.68 0.97 1.04
N TYR A 136 -14.51 1.95 0.66
CA TYR A 136 -15.81 2.14 1.27
C TYR A 136 -16.87 1.22 0.64
N ASP A 137 -17.31 0.26 1.44
CA ASP A 137 -18.22 -0.81 1.01
C ASP A 137 -19.72 -0.43 1.03
N GLY A 138 -20.03 0.85 1.21
CA GLY A 138 -21.41 1.29 1.46
C GLY A 138 -21.89 1.05 2.91
N VAL A 139 -21.10 0.36 3.75
CA VAL A 139 -21.40 0.09 5.16
C VAL A 139 -20.17 0.27 6.03
N ALA A 140 -20.26 1.08 7.08
CA ALA A 140 -19.11 1.42 7.90
C ALA A 140 -18.48 0.26 8.71
N THR A 141 -19.15 -0.89 8.76
CA THR A 141 -18.76 -2.03 9.62
C THR A 141 -17.87 -3.05 8.94
N THR A 142 -17.67 -2.92 7.63
CA THR A 142 -16.95 -3.89 6.80
C THR A 142 -16.02 -3.20 5.82
N ASN A 143 -15.52 -2.00 6.11
CA ASN A 143 -14.65 -1.27 5.17
C ASN A 143 -13.24 -1.83 5.12
N GLY A 144 -12.73 -1.93 3.91
CA GLY A 144 -11.36 -2.27 3.61
C GLY A 144 -10.50 -1.03 3.39
N PHE A 145 -9.33 -1.27 2.82
CA PHE A 145 -8.47 -0.22 2.27
C PHE A 145 -7.56 -0.78 1.20
N TRP A 146 -6.99 0.13 0.41
CA TRP A 146 -5.94 -0.14 -0.55
C TRP A 146 -4.63 0.49 -0.12
N ILE A 147 -3.53 -0.25 -0.30
CA ILE A 147 -2.17 0.30 -0.24
C ILE A 147 -1.47 0.00 -1.55
N PHE A 148 -0.94 1.03 -2.20
CA PHE A 148 -0.44 0.94 -3.57
C PHE A 148 0.73 1.90 -3.79
N PRO A 149 1.66 1.62 -4.72
CA PRO A 149 2.71 2.56 -5.07
C PRO A 149 2.13 3.72 -5.88
N SER A 150 2.99 4.63 -6.34
CA SER A 150 2.57 5.68 -7.27
C SER A 150 1.91 5.10 -8.52
N ILE A 151 0.73 5.62 -8.87
CA ILE A 151 0.00 5.19 -10.06
C ILE A 151 0.77 5.64 -11.32
N ASP A 152 0.94 4.72 -12.27
CA ASP A 152 1.55 4.95 -13.57
C ASP A 152 0.73 4.28 -14.68
N GLY A 153 1.23 4.24 -15.92
CA GLY A 153 0.57 3.47 -16.99
C GLY A 153 -0.74 4.03 -17.54
N GLY A 154 -1.13 5.26 -17.18
CA GLY A 154 -2.34 5.93 -17.68
C GLY A 154 -3.60 5.70 -16.84
N TYR A 155 -3.48 5.05 -15.69
CA TYR A 155 -4.55 4.98 -14.69
C TYR A 155 -4.74 6.33 -13.99
N THR A 156 -5.98 6.67 -13.68
CA THR A 156 -6.37 7.89 -12.96
C THR A 156 -7.04 7.60 -11.62
N ASP A 157 -7.37 6.34 -11.37
CA ASP A 157 -8.00 5.85 -10.15
C ASP A 157 -7.36 4.53 -9.70
N ILE A 158 -7.63 4.19 -8.44
CA ILE A 158 -7.13 2.96 -7.83
C ILE A 158 -7.97 1.75 -8.20
N ASP A 159 -9.26 1.91 -8.54
CA ASP A 159 -10.19 0.80 -8.78
C ASP A 159 -9.69 -0.12 -9.90
N GLY A 160 -9.21 0.46 -11.00
CA GLY A 160 -8.67 -0.28 -12.14
C GLY A 160 -7.22 -0.75 -11.99
N TYR A 161 -6.44 -0.18 -11.06
CA TYR A 161 -5.00 -0.41 -10.96
C TYR A 161 -4.66 -1.66 -10.14
N LYS A 162 -4.12 -2.70 -10.79
CA LYS A 162 -3.79 -4.00 -10.17
C LYS A 162 -2.34 -4.13 -9.72
N CYS A 163 -1.78 -3.07 -9.14
CA CYS A 163 -0.51 -3.11 -8.44
C CYS A 163 -0.73 -2.61 -7.01
N LYS A 164 -1.47 -3.38 -6.21
CA LYS A 164 -1.98 -2.93 -4.92
C LYS A 164 -2.16 -4.07 -3.92
N ILE A 165 -2.14 -3.70 -2.66
CA ILE A 165 -2.62 -4.52 -1.55
C ILE A 165 -4.04 -4.08 -1.27
N HIS A 166 -4.93 -5.04 -1.12
CA HIS A 166 -6.33 -4.82 -0.84
C HIS A 166 -6.68 -5.58 0.43
N TYR A 167 -6.89 -4.86 1.52
CA TYR A 167 -7.40 -5.44 2.76
C TYR A 167 -8.93 -5.50 2.73
N ARG A 168 -9.47 -6.71 2.90
CA ARG A 168 -10.90 -6.98 2.85
C ARG A 168 -11.34 -7.66 4.16
N PRO A 169 -11.93 -6.94 5.12
CA PRO A 169 -12.42 -7.56 6.35
C PRO A 169 -13.53 -8.57 6.09
N TYR A 170 -13.80 -9.43 7.07
CA TYR A 170 -14.95 -10.33 7.04
C TYR A 170 -16.26 -9.55 6.81
N GLY A 171 -17.00 -9.93 5.75
CA GLY A 171 -18.28 -9.33 5.37
C GLY A 171 -18.19 -8.16 4.39
N HIS A 172 -17.00 -7.80 3.90
CA HIS A 172 -16.80 -6.83 2.81
C HIS A 172 -17.41 -7.34 1.49
N THR A 173 -17.99 -6.49 0.63
CA THR A 173 -18.61 -6.95 -0.64
C THR A 173 -17.64 -7.67 -1.57
N HIS A 174 -16.39 -7.20 -1.65
CA HIS A 174 -15.30 -7.85 -2.37
C HIS A 174 -14.67 -9.07 -1.66
N ASN A 175 -15.23 -9.52 -0.52
CA ASN A 175 -14.79 -10.68 0.23
C ASN A 175 -15.90 -11.74 0.34
N SER A 176 -15.69 -12.86 -0.33
CA SER A 176 -16.60 -14.02 -0.27
C SER A 176 -16.19 -15.06 0.78
N THR A 177 -15.14 -14.81 1.56
CA THR A 177 -14.64 -15.75 2.56
C THR A 177 -15.21 -15.47 3.95
N ASN A 178 -15.14 -16.47 4.84
CA ASN A 178 -15.62 -16.35 6.22
C ASN A 178 -14.60 -15.71 7.18
N ARG A 179 -13.60 -15.02 6.64
CA ARG A 179 -12.53 -14.35 7.38
C ARG A 179 -12.08 -13.10 6.64
N SER A 180 -11.30 -12.26 7.30
CA SER A 180 -10.64 -11.11 6.70
C SER A 180 -9.43 -11.56 5.91
N GLU A 181 -9.15 -10.90 4.79
CA GLU A 181 -8.04 -11.27 3.91
C GLU A 181 -7.26 -10.04 3.45
N VAL A 182 -5.93 -10.19 3.34
CA VAL A 182 -5.04 -9.20 2.72
C VAL A 182 -4.65 -9.73 1.34
N VAL A 183 -5.29 -9.24 0.30
CA VAL A 183 -5.08 -9.68 -1.08
C VAL A 183 -3.98 -8.82 -1.71
N LEU A 184 -3.10 -9.45 -2.50
CA LEU A 184 -2.05 -8.76 -3.25
C LEU A 184 -2.31 -8.96 -4.74
N GLU A 185 -2.45 -7.85 -5.46
CA GLU A 185 -2.64 -7.77 -6.91
C GLU A 185 -1.35 -7.17 -7.51
N ILE A 186 -0.82 -7.80 -8.55
CA ILE A 186 0.50 -7.47 -9.14
C ILE A 186 0.51 -7.45 -10.67
N GLU A 187 -0.66 -7.60 -11.28
CA GLU A 187 -0.82 -7.71 -12.73
C GLU A 187 -0.38 -6.44 -13.47
N ASP A 188 -0.58 -5.28 -12.85
CA ASP A 188 -0.28 -3.96 -13.44
C ASP A 188 0.98 -3.32 -12.83
N CYS A 189 1.78 -4.10 -12.09
CA CYS A 189 3.15 -3.72 -11.75
C CYS A 189 4.06 -3.96 -12.97
#